data_AF-A0A200H142-F1
#
_entry.id   AF-A0A200H142-F1
#
_cell.length_a   1.000
_cell.length_b   1.000
_cell.length_c   1.000
_cell.angle_alpha   90.00
_cell.angle_beta   90.00
_cell.angle_gamma   90.00
#
_symmetry.space_group_name_H-M   'P 1'
#
loop_
_entity.id
_entity.type
_entity.pdbx_description
1 polymer ?
#
loop_
_entity_poly.entity_id
_entity_poly.type
_entity_poly.pdbx_seq_one_letter_code
_entity_poly.pdbx_strand_id
1 'polypeptide(L)'
;MNELSALATGERSGRVAGAFIVDPGDVLTGRVLARAGAVETVRALTAEGVAPGLGKVETWLWRSRLPRQVDARQVAETMTRAEREGF
;
A
#
# COMPACT_ATOMS: atom_id res chain seq x y z
N MET A 1 -11.69 -7.48 -5.54
CA MET A 1 -10.78 -7.41 -4.39
C MET A 1 -9.51 -8.14 -4.79
N ASN A 2 -8.34 -7.47 -4.79
CA ASN A 2 -7.08 -8.09 -5.21
C ASN A 2 -6.31 -8.64 -3.99
N GLU A 3 -5.42 -9.61 -4.19
CA GLU A 3 -4.72 -10.34 -3.12
C GLU A 3 -3.93 -9.41 -2.18
N LEU A 4 -3.36 -8.31 -2.68
CA LEU A 4 -2.66 -7.30 -1.87
C LEU A 4 -3.59 -6.58 -0.87
N SER A 5 -4.83 -6.27 -1.28
CA SER A 5 -5.81 -5.62 -0.40
C SER A 5 -6.26 -6.54 0.74
N ALA A 6 -6.18 -7.86 0.55
CA ALA A 6 -6.55 -8.84 1.57
C ALA A 6 -5.51 -8.93 2.70
N LEU A 7 -4.27 -8.48 2.48
CA LEU A 7 -3.20 -8.45 3.50
C LEU A 7 -3.36 -7.27 4.47
N ALA A 8 -4.04 -6.21 4.07
CA ALA A 8 -4.25 -5.00 4.86
C ALA A 8 -5.55 -5.08 5.69
N THR A 9 -5.60 -6.00 6.65
CA THR A 9 -6.79 -6.23 7.51
C THR A 9 -6.90 -5.29 8.71
N GLY A 10 -5.83 -4.57 9.04
CA GLY A 10 -5.78 -3.57 10.11
C GLY A 10 -4.61 -2.61 9.94
N GLU A 11 -4.55 -1.55 10.73
CA GLU A 11 -3.58 -0.45 10.49
C GLU A 11 -2.11 -0.88 10.62
N ARG A 12 -1.79 -1.83 11.51
CA ARG A 12 -0.43 -2.38 11.61
C ARG A 12 -0.08 -3.20 10.37
N SER A 13 -0.93 -4.16 10.00
CA SER A 13 -0.71 -5.00 8.81
C SER A 13 -0.70 -4.18 7.53
N GLY A 14 -1.53 -3.13 7.44
CA GLY A 14 -1.51 -2.15 6.35
C GLY A 14 -0.20 -1.37 6.26
N ARG A 15 0.38 -0.94 7.39
CA ARG A 15 1.69 -0.26 7.39
C ARG A 15 2.82 -1.21 6.97
N VAL A 16 2.83 -2.44 7.48
CA VAL A 16 3.84 -3.43 7.13
C VAL A 16 3.72 -3.80 5.65
N ALA A 17 2.53 -4.13 5.15
CA ALA A 17 2.30 -4.39 3.73
C ALA A 17 2.68 -3.17 2.86
N GLY A 18 2.25 -1.98 3.26
CA GLY A 18 2.56 -0.73 2.56
C GLY A 18 4.06 -0.50 2.38
N ALA A 19 4.88 -0.70 3.41
CA ALA A 19 6.33 -0.50 3.34
C ALA A 19 7.02 -1.37 2.26
N PHE A 20 6.41 -2.48 1.85
CA PHE A 20 6.92 -3.35 0.77
C PHE A 20 6.38 -3.00 -0.62
N ILE A 21 5.28 -2.24 -0.68
CA ILE A 21 4.55 -1.97 -1.92
C ILE A 21 4.82 -0.55 -2.43
N VAL A 22 4.92 0.40 -1.50
CA VAL A 22 5.09 1.84 -1.78
C VAL A 22 6.37 2.34 -1.15
N ASP A 23 7.08 3.21 -1.87
CA ASP A 23 8.18 3.96 -1.28
C ASP A 23 7.61 4.93 -0.21
N PRO A 24 7.96 4.74 1.08
CA PRO A 24 7.50 5.64 2.14
C PRO A 24 8.06 7.06 2.01
N GLY A 25 9.13 7.25 1.22
CA GLY A 25 9.66 8.56 0.83
C GLY A 25 8.90 9.25 -0.31
N ASP A 26 7.99 8.55 -1.01
CA ASP A 26 7.14 9.19 -2.01
C ASP A 26 6.09 10.08 -1.34
N VAL A 27 6.19 11.38 -1.60
CA VAL A 27 5.26 12.41 -1.10
C VAL A 27 3.81 12.09 -1.45
N LEU A 28 3.54 11.44 -2.58
CA LEU A 28 2.17 11.06 -2.97
C LEU A 28 1.63 9.93 -2.07
N THR A 29 2.47 8.94 -1.76
CA THR A 29 2.14 7.89 -0.78
C THR A 29 1.83 8.49 0.58
N GLY A 30 2.69 9.40 1.05
CA GLY A 30 2.51 10.07 2.34
C GLY A 30 1.17 10.83 2.44
N ARG A 31 0.73 11.48 1.35
CA ARG A 31 -0.57 12.18 1.31
C ARG A 31 -1.76 11.23 1.39
N VAL A 32 -1.73 10.12 0.64
CA VAL A 32 -2.80 9.11 0.70
C VAL A 32 -2.86 8.50 2.10
N LEU A 33 -1.70 8.17 2.67
CA LEU A 33 -1.58 7.62 4.03
C LEU A 33 -2.14 8.58 5.08
N ALA A 34 -1.79 9.85 5.03
CA ALA A 34 -2.29 10.87 5.95
C ALA A 34 -3.81 11.08 5.83
N ARG A 35 -4.38 10.89 4.63
CA ARG A 35 -5.81 11.09 4.39
C ARG A 35 -6.67 9.87 4.73
N ALA A 36 -6.18 8.66 4.47
CA ALA A 36 -7.00 7.45 4.45
C ALA A 36 -6.52 6.34 5.39
N GLY A 37 -5.34 6.48 6.00
CA GLY A 37 -4.75 5.41 6.81
C GLY A 37 -4.11 4.32 5.95
N ALA A 38 -3.42 3.38 6.62
CA ALA A 38 -2.55 2.45 5.92
C ALA A 38 -3.32 1.39 5.13
N VAL A 39 -4.44 0.90 5.68
CA VAL A 39 -5.27 -0.09 5.01
C VAL A 39 -5.83 0.44 3.70
N GLU A 40 -6.41 1.63 3.74
CA GLU A 40 -7.05 2.21 2.58
C GLU A 40 -6.01 2.70 1.56
N THR A 41 -4.82 3.06 2.00
CA THR A 41 -3.68 3.35 1.10
C THR A 41 -3.33 2.12 0.26
N VAL A 42 -3.22 0.92 0.87
CA VAL A 42 -2.94 -0.32 0.12
C VAL A 42 -4.07 -0.66 -0.85
N ARG A 43 -5.33 -0.44 -0.47
CA ARG A 43 -6.48 -0.65 -1.37
C ARG A 43 -6.49 0.32 -2.55
N ALA A 44 -6.16 1.58 -2.30
CA ALA A 44 -6.13 2.64 -3.31
C ALA A 44 -5.12 2.38 -4.43
N LEU A 45 -4.14 1.50 -4.23
CA LEU A 45 -3.16 1.13 -5.26
C LEU A 45 -3.80 0.41 -6.45
N THR A 46 -4.81 -0.42 -6.19
CA THR A 46 -5.48 -1.25 -7.21
C THR A 46 -6.95 -0.85 -7.43
N ALA A 47 -7.47 0.08 -6.63
CA ALA A 47 -8.83 0.57 -6.77
C ALA A 47 -8.99 1.41 -8.06
N GLU A 48 -10.18 1.41 -8.62
CA GLU A 48 -10.54 2.36 -9.67
C GLU A 48 -10.75 3.76 -9.08
N GLY A 49 -10.72 4.79 -9.94
CA GLY A 49 -10.96 6.17 -9.54
C GLY A 49 -9.77 6.87 -8.89
N VAL A 50 -10.06 8.02 -8.27
CA VAL A 50 -9.07 8.95 -7.69
C VAL A 50 -8.70 8.50 -6.29
N ALA A 51 -7.40 8.41 -6.01
CA ALA A 51 -6.91 8.05 -4.68
C ALA A 51 -7.21 9.17 -3.67
N PRO A 52 -7.53 8.83 -2.41
CA PRO A 52 -7.81 9.84 -1.38
C PRO A 52 -6.68 10.87 -1.24
N GLY A 53 -7.02 12.15 -1.30
CA GLY A 53 -6.04 13.24 -1.11
C GLY A 53 -5.18 13.56 -2.34
N LEU A 54 -5.41 12.91 -3.48
CA LEU A 54 -4.75 13.18 -4.75
C LEU A 54 -5.73 13.66 -5.82
N GLY A 55 -5.23 14.37 -6.84
CA GLY A 55 -5.94 14.60 -8.10
C GLY A 55 -5.86 13.40 -9.05
N LYS A 56 -6.58 13.47 -10.19
CA LYS A 56 -6.59 12.39 -11.21
C LYS A 56 -5.20 12.10 -11.79
N VAL A 57 -4.45 13.15 -12.15
CA VAL A 57 -3.09 13.02 -12.70
C VAL A 57 -2.12 12.49 -11.64
N GLU A 58 -2.19 13.02 -10.41
CA GLU A 58 -1.37 12.55 -9.29
C GLU A 58 -1.65 11.09 -8.95
N THR A 59 -2.92 10.66 -8.98
CA THR A 59 -3.31 9.26 -8.78
C THR A 59 -2.66 8.35 -9.82
N TRP A 60 -2.69 8.74 -11.09
CA TRP A 60 -2.07 7.97 -12.16
C TRP A 60 -0.54 7.91 -11.99
N LEU A 61 0.10 9.03 -11.67
CA LEU A 61 1.54 9.11 -11.44
C LEU A 61 1.98 8.30 -10.22
N TRP A 62 1.20 8.34 -9.14
CA TRP A 62 1.47 7.56 -7.94
C TRP A 62 1.43 6.06 -8.23
N ARG A 63 0.38 5.59 -8.93
CA ARG A 63 0.26 4.18 -9.32
C ARG A 63 1.31 3.73 -10.34
N SER A 64 1.78 4.62 -11.21
CA SER A 64 2.82 4.29 -12.19
C SER A 64 4.22 4.14 -11.60
N ARG A 65 4.46 4.67 -10.39
CA ARG A 65 5.71 4.52 -9.63
C ARG A 65 5.79 3.23 -8.84
N LEU A 66 4.69 2.48 -8.73
CA LEU A 66 4.69 1.20 -8.04
C LEU A 66 5.53 0.18 -8.82
N PRO A 67 6.25 -0.72 -8.13
CA PRO A 67 6.89 -1.85 -8.79
C PRO A 67 5.83 -2.59 -9.62
N ARG A 68 6.10 -2.82 -10.91
CA ARG A 68 5.13 -3.42 -11.86
C ARG A 68 4.64 -4.80 -11.44
N GLN A 69 5.33 -5.47 -10.53
CA GLN A 69 4.94 -6.75 -9.95
C GLN A 69 5.26 -6.72 -8.46
N VAL A 70 4.23 -6.55 -7.64
CA VAL A 70 4.31 -6.86 -6.21
C VAL A 70 3.57 -8.16 -5.99
N ASP A 71 4.30 -9.21 -5.66
CA ASP A 71 3.74 -10.52 -5.38
C ASP A 71 3.13 -10.50 -3.97
N ALA A 72 1.80 -10.61 -3.90
CA ALA A 72 1.06 -10.65 -2.63
C ALA A 72 1.54 -11.79 -1.73
N ARG A 73 1.96 -12.92 -2.30
CA ARG A 73 2.53 -14.04 -1.55
C ARG A 73 3.86 -13.65 -0.90
N GLN A 74 4.75 -13.00 -1.64
CA GLN A 74 6.04 -12.55 -1.12
C GLN A 74 5.86 -11.51 -0.01
N VAL A 75 4.88 -10.60 -0.16
CA VAL A 75 4.52 -9.64 0.89
C VAL A 75 3.99 -10.37 2.13
N ALA A 76 3.11 -11.37 1.97
CA ALA A 76 2.58 -12.16 3.08
C ALA A 76 3.67 -12.98 3.82
N GLU A 77 4.60 -13.60 3.09
CA GLU A 77 5.72 -14.34 3.66
C GLU A 77 6.64 -13.40 4.47
N THR A 78 6.87 -12.19 3.96
CA THR A 78 7.69 -11.18 4.65
C THR A 78 6.99 -10.62 5.88
N MET A 79 5.68 -10.39 5.82
CA MET A 79 4.86 -9.99 6.98
C MET A 79 4.91 -11.06 8.08
N THR A 80 4.75 -12.34 7.72
CA THR A 80 4.84 -13.47 8.65
C THR A 80 6.22 -13.54 9.31
N ARG A 81 7.28 -13.23 8.54
CA ARG A 81 8.65 -13.16 9.07
C ARG A 81 8.82 -12.00 10.05
N ALA A 82 8.33 -10.80 9.71
CA ALA A 82 8.39 -9.63 10.58
C ALA A 82 7.65 -9.86 11.92
N GLU A 83 6.49 -10.51 11.88
CA GLU A 83 5.73 -10.88 13.09
C GLU A 83 6.52 -11.86 13.99
N ARG A 84 7.21 -12.84 13.38
CA ARG A 84 8.06 -13.80 14.11
C ARG A 84 9.31 -13.15 14.70
N GLU A 85 9.85 -12.14 14.04
CA GLU A 85 11.04 -11.39 14.47
C GLU A 85 10.71 -10.26 15.46
N GLY A 86 9.43 -10.00 15.75
CA GLY A 86 8.98 -9.05 16.77
C GLY A 86 8.91 -7.58 16.32
N PHE A 87 8.89 -7.33 15.02
CA PHE A 87 8.67 -5.99 14.45
C PHE A 87 7.19 -5.58 14.44
#